data_AF-A0A9D2CW13-F1
#
_entry.id   AF-A0A9D2CW13-F1
#
_cell.length_a   1.000
_cell.length_b   1.000
_cell.length_c   1.000
_cell.angle_alpha   90.00
_cell.angle_beta   90.00
_cell.angle_gamma   90.00
#
_symmetry.space_group_name_H-M   'P 1'
#
loop_
_entity.id
_entity.type
_entity.pdbx_description
1 polymer ?
#
loop_
_entity_poly.entity_id
_entity_poly.type
_entity_poly.pdbx_seq_one_letter_code
_entity_poly.pdbx_strand_id
1 'polypeptide(L)'
;MTEDEKIAAQFSFLTERGFVFERDYSKGTDSTCTQIYRFRRDGANYLEYRVLSDFERTLLVCVQGEKKFPSPERKYAGFVRRRKWKLLFSPERRDRWKLAADLCRHELEVTGKVFGITV
;
A
#
# COMPACT_ATOMS: atom_id res chain seq x y z
N MET A 1 5.66 19.29 4.55
CA MET A 1 5.56 17.92 4.02
C MET A 1 4.19 17.73 3.43
N THR A 2 4.10 17.57 2.11
CA THR A 2 2.87 17.24 1.36
C THR A 2 2.37 15.84 1.76
N GLU A 3 1.10 15.51 1.50
CA GLU A 3 0.56 14.17 1.78
C GLU A 3 1.36 13.08 1.06
N ASP A 4 1.72 13.32 -0.19
CA ASP A 4 2.57 12.45 -1.02
C ASP A 4 3.92 12.14 -0.36
N GLU A 5 4.59 13.17 0.15
CA GLU A 5 5.87 13.01 0.85
C GLU A 5 5.71 12.18 2.12
N LYS A 6 4.58 12.33 2.85
CA LYS A 6 4.31 11.48 4.03
C LYS A 6 4.13 10.02 3.63
N ILE A 7 3.36 9.77 2.57
CA ILE A 7 3.09 8.42 2.06
C ILE A 7 4.40 7.80 1.58
N ALA A 8 5.15 8.50 0.73
CA ALA A 8 6.46 8.05 0.26
C ALA A 8 7.41 7.72 1.43
N ALA A 9 7.45 8.56 2.48
CA ALA A 9 8.27 8.31 3.66
C ALA A 9 7.86 7.05 4.44
N GLN A 10 6.56 6.76 4.58
CA GLN A 10 6.09 5.55 5.24
C GLN A 10 6.45 4.27 4.47
N PHE A 11 6.42 4.37 3.14
CA PHE A 11 6.76 3.29 2.22
C PHE A 11 8.22 3.35 1.74
N SER A 12 9.08 4.11 2.43
CA SER A 12 10.50 4.27 2.09
C SER A 12 11.24 2.95 1.92
N PHE A 13 10.87 1.93 2.72
CA PHE A 13 11.42 0.58 2.60
C PHE A 13 11.19 -0.06 1.21
N LEU A 14 10.14 0.33 0.48
CA LEU A 14 9.94 -0.09 -0.91
C LEU A 14 10.87 0.69 -1.85
N THR A 15 11.00 2.00 -1.65
CA THR A 15 11.88 2.83 -2.50
C THR A 15 13.35 2.47 -2.34
N GLU A 16 13.77 2.13 -1.12
CA GLU A 16 15.09 1.57 -0.82
C GLU A 16 15.36 0.23 -1.54
N ARG A 17 14.30 -0.48 -1.92
CA ARG A 17 14.36 -1.76 -2.65
C ARG A 17 14.08 -1.59 -4.15
N GLY A 18 14.25 -0.38 -4.67
CA GLY A 18 14.18 -0.10 -6.10
C GLY A 18 12.76 0.05 -6.65
N PHE A 19 11.75 0.30 -5.80
CA PHE A 19 10.44 0.74 -6.27
C PHE A 19 10.44 2.25 -6.48
N VAL A 20 9.75 2.70 -7.52
CA VAL A 20 9.48 4.12 -7.77
C VAL A 20 8.08 4.44 -7.28
N PHE A 21 7.96 5.48 -6.47
CA PHE A 21 6.67 6.00 -6.02
C PHE A 21 6.10 6.97 -7.06
N GLU A 22 4.83 6.78 -7.40
CA GLU A 22 4.10 7.61 -8.35
C GLU A 22 2.70 7.87 -7.81
N ARG A 23 2.18 9.07 -8.09
CA ARG A 23 0.78 9.39 -7.85
C ARG A 23 0.12 9.78 -9.16
N ASP A 24 -1.05 9.21 -9.40
CA ASP A 24 -1.89 9.50 -10.55
C ASP A 24 -3.32 9.87 -10.10
N TYR A 25 -4.02 10.65 -10.91
CA TYR A 25 -5.42 10.99 -10.72
C TYR A 25 -6.27 10.20 -11.70
N SER A 26 -7.10 9.28 -11.20
CA SER A 26 -8.09 8.62 -12.06
C SER A 26 -9.24 9.59 -12.35
N LYS A 27 -9.30 10.13 -13.58
CA LYS A 27 -10.52 10.76 -14.12
C LYS A 27 -11.11 9.98 -15.30
N GLY A 28 -10.73 8.71 -15.49
CA GLY A 28 -11.19 7.92 -16.65
C GLY A 28 -11.31 6.42 -16.38
N THR A 29 -12.44 5.86 -16.79
CA THR A 29 -12.91 4.45 -16.78
C THR A 29 -13.34 3.83 -15.44
N ASP A 30 -12.75 4.19 -14.31
CA ASP A 30 -13.17 3.68 -13.00
C ASP A 30 -13.68 4.87 -12.14
N SER A 31 -14.95 5.23 -12.33
CA SER A 31 -15.60 6.44 -11.77
C SER A 31 -15.67 6.50 -10.24
N THR A 32 -15.09 5.51 -9.56
CA THR A 32 -15.18 5.31 -8.12
C THR A 32 -13.92 5.71 -7.35
N CYS A 33 -12.75 5.83 -8.02
CA CYS A 33 -11.48 6.17 -7.36
C CYS A 33 -11.03 7.61 -7.65
N THR A 34 -10.55 8.30 -6.61
CA THR A 34 -10.12 9.71 -6.66
C THR A 34 -8.63 9.86 -6.93
N GLN A 35 -7.82 8.91 -6.44
CA GLN A 35 -6.37 8.94 -6.52
C GLN A 35 -5.82 7.51 -6.62
N ILE A 36 -4.70 7.36 -7.32
CA ILE A 36 -3.94 6.10 -7.39
C ILE A 36 -2.52 6.38 -6.90
N TYR A 37 -2.12 5.67 -5.86
CA TYR A 37 -0.75 5.67 -5.36
C TYR A 37 -0.09 4.38 -5.80
N ARG A 38 0.92 4.49 -6.66
CA ARG A 38 1.61 3.35 -7.26
C ARG A 38 3.04 3.24 -6.75
N PHE A 39 3.44 2.03 -6.40
CA PHE A 39 4.84 1.65 -6.15
C PHE A 39 5.25 0.69 -7.25
N ARG A 40 6.06 1.16 -8.20
CA ARG A 40 6.44 0.39 -9.39
C ARG A 40 7.87 -0.15 -9.27
N ARG A 41 8.05 -1.46 -9.38
CA ARG A 41 9.38 -2.07 -9.55
C ARG A 41 9.79 -2.04 -11.01
N ASP A 42 8.87 -2.42 -11.89
CA ASP A 42 8.99 -2.38 -13.35
C ASP A 42 7.59 -2.37 -14.00
N GLY A 43 7.51 -2.44 -15.33
CA GLY A 43 6.24 -2.41 -16.06
C GLY A 43 5.28 -3.58 -15.79
N ALA A 44 5.79 -4.71 -15.30
CA ALA A 44 5.05 -5.93 -15.01
C ALA A 44 4.85 -6.17 -13.50
N ASN A 45 5.54 -5.42 -12.65
CA ASN A 45 5.55 -5.60 -11.20
C ASN A 45 5.32 -4.27 -10.47
N TYR A 46 4.14 -4.12 -9.86
CA TYR A 46 3.79 -2.91 -9.12
C TYR A 46 2.67 -3.13 -8.10
N LEU A 47 2.60 -2.26 -7.10
CA LEU A 47 1.46 -2.12 -6.22
C LEU A 47 0.69 -0.85 -6.58
N GLU A 48 -0.63 -0.90 -6.53
CA GLU A 48 -1.52 0.23 -6.64
C GLU A 48 -2.46 0.28 -5.43
N TYR A 49 -2.41 1.36 -4.69
CA TYR A 49 -3.46 1.72 -3.76
C TYR A 49 -4.43 2.67 -4.47
N ARG A 50 -5.60 2.15 -4.81
CA ARG A 50 -6.69 2.91 -5.42
C ARG A 50 -7.56 3.49 -4.32
N VAL A 51 -7.57 4.79 -4.18
CA VAL A 51 -8.29 5.51 -3.13
C VAL A 51 -9.71 5.79 -3.58
N LEU A 52 -10.68 5.22 -2.89
CA LEU A 52 -12.11 5.45 -3.13
C LEU A 52 -12.59 6.61 -2.26
N SER A 53 -12.14 6.64 -1.01
CA SER A 53 -12.37 7.73 -0.06
C SER A 53 -11.19 7.89 0.89
N ASP A 54 -11.27 8.87 1.78
CA ASP A 54 -10.33 9.09 2.87
C ASP A 54 -10.00 7.83 3.69
N PHE A 55 -10.98 6.92 3.83
CA PHE A 55 -10.86 5.72 4.66
C PHE A 55 -10.91 4.41 3.87
N GLU A 56 -11.33 4.47 2.61
CA GLU A 56 -11.51 3.30 1.78
C GLU A 56 -10.54 3.31 0.62
N ARG A 57 -9.77 2.24 0.51
CA ARG A 57 -8.82 2.05 -0.58
C ARG A 57 -8.60 0.58 -0.87
N THR A 58 -8.45 0.27 -2.14
CA THR A 58 -8.26 -1.08 -2.64
C THR A 58 -6.80 -1.27 -3.02
N LEU A 59 -6.20 -2.35 -2.55
CA LEU A 59 -4.87 -2.77 -2.98
C LEU A 59 -4.99 -3.67 -4.22
N LEU A 60 -4.39 -3.22 -5.31
CA LEU A 60 -4.10 -4.03 -6.48
C LEU A 60 -2.59 -4.30 -6.52
N VAL A 61 -2.21 -5.53 -6.84
CA VAL A 61 -0.82 -5.93 -7.04
C VAL A 61 -0.72 -6.57 -8.42
N CYS A 62 0.19 -6.06 -9.24
CA CYS A 62 0.57 -6.68 -10.51
C CYS A 62 1.87 -7.46 -10.30
N VAL A 63 1.85 -8.74 -10.66
CA VAL A 63 3.03 -9.63 -10.59
C VAL A 63 3.19 -10.27 -11.95
N GLN A 64 4.32 -10.02 -12.61
CA GLN A 64 4.60 -10.54 -13.97
C GLN A 64 3.47 -10.25 -14.98
N GLY A 65 2.84 -9.08 -14.88
CA GLY A 65 1.72 -8.66 -15.74
C GLY A 65 0.34 -9.15 -15.28
N GLU A 66 0.26 -10.05 -14.29
CA GLU A 66 -1.01 -10.51 -13.73
C GLU A 66 -1.49 -9.60 -12.60
N LYS A 67 -2.68 -9.03 -12.74
CA LYS A 67 -3.32 -8.21 -11.72
C LYS A 67 -4.06 -9.06 -10.70
N LYS A 68 -3.80 -8.84 -9.41
CA LYS A 68 -4.40 -9.52 -8.27
C LYS A 68 -4.91 -8.49 -7.26
N PHE A 69 -5.98 -8.82 -6.56
CA PHE A 69 -6.56 -7.99 -5.50
C PHE A 69 -6.40 -8.70 -4.15
N PRO A 70 -5.19 -8.70 -3.58
CA PRO A 70 -4.97 -9.38 -2.31
C PRO A 70 -5.78 -8.71 -1.20
N SER A 71 -6.25 -9.52 -0.25
CA SER A 71 -6.88 -9.05 0.97
C SER A 71 -5.93 -9.26 2.17
N PRO A 72 -4.83 -8.49 2.27
CA PRO A 72 -3.83 -8.69 3.33
C PRO A 72 -4.43 -8.49 4.73
N GLU A 73 -5.46 -7.63 4.85
CA GLU A 73 -6.16 -7.46 6.12
C GLU A 73 -6.87 -8.74 6.59
N ARG A 74 -7.39 -9.55 5.65
CA ARG A 74 -8.00 -10.84 5.95
C ARG A 74 -6.93 -11.90 6.22
N LYS A 75 -5.88 -11.95 5.39
CA LYS A 75 -4.75 -12.88 5.54
C LYS A 75 -4.06 -12.73 6.90
N TYR A 76 -3.85 -11.49 7.34
CA TYR A 76 -3.17 -11.16 8.59
C TYR A 76 -4.08 -10.52 9.63
N ALA A 77 -5.31 -11.03 9.80
CA ALA A 77 -6.28 -10.47 10.74
C ALA A 77 -5.75 -10.33 12.18
N GLY A 78 -4.87 -11.24 12.61
CA GLY A 78 -4.20 -11.16 13.92
C GLY A 78 -3.24 -9.98 14.05
N PHE A 79 -2.41 -9.74 13.02
CA PHE A 79 -1.52 -8.58 12.96
C PHE A 79 -2.31 -7.28 12.89
N VAL A 80 -3.31 -7.21 12.00
CA VAL A 80 -4.15 -6.02 11.82
C VAL A 80 -4.82 -5.60 13.11
N ARG A 81 -5.44 -6.54 13.83
CA ARG A 81 -6.08 -6.23 15.12
C ARG A 81 -5.09 -5.62 16.09
N ARG A 82 -3.95 -6.28 16.34
CA ARG A 82 -2.92 -5.77 17.25
C ARG A 82 -2.40 -4.40 16.82
N ARG A 83 -2.22 -4.19 15.51
CA ARG A 83 -1.69 -2.94 14.98
C ARG A 83 -2.71 -1.81 15.08
N LYS A 84 -3.98 -2.04 14.76
CA LYS A 84 -5.09 -1.08 14.98
C LYS A 84 -5.16 -0.66 16.45
N TRP A 85 -5.09 -1.61 17.38
CA TRP A 85 -5.04 -1.31 18.82
C TRP A 85 -3.85 -0.41 19.20
N LYS A 86 -2.63 -0.73 18.72
CA LYS A 86 -1.46 0.13 18.97
C LYS A 86 -1.62 1.53 18.36
N LEU A 87 -2.17 1.63 17.15
CA LEU A 87 -2.34 2.90 16.45
C LEU A 87 -3.33 3.81 17.17
N LEU A 88 -4.42 3.27 17.73
CA LEU A 88 -5.41 4.05 18.49
C LEU A 88 -4.80 4.83 19.67
N PHE A 89 -3.76 4.28 20.30
CA PHE A 89 -3.05 4.90 21.43
C PHE A 89 -1.78 5.64 21.02
N SER A 90 -1.53 5.82 19.73
CA SER A 90 -0.34 6.50 19.22
C SER A 90 -0.65 7.89 18.69
N PRO A 91 0.34 8.80 18.61
CA PRO A 91 0.21 10.05 17.88
C PRO A 91 -0.17 9.86 16.40
N GLU A 92 0.17 8.69 15.83
CA GLU A 92 -0.12 8.27 14.46
C GLU A 92 -1.57 7.77 14.27
N ARG A 93 -2.47 7.88 15.27
CA ARG A 93 -3.86 7.37 15.17
C ARG A 93 -4.67 7.93 13.99
N ARG A 94 -4.31 9.14 13.53
CA ARG A 94 -4.95 9.82 12.39
C ARG A 94 -4.25 9.51 11.06
N ASP A 95 -3.15 8.77 11.11
CA ASP A 95 -2.38 8.43 9.93
C ASP A 95 -3.10 7.32 9.15
N ARG A 96 -3.66 7.75 8.04
CA ARG A 96 -4.48 6.93 7.16
C ARG A 96 -3.69 5.84 6.46
N TRP A 97 -2.39 6.05 6.23
CA TRP A 97 -1.55 5.17 5.41
C TRP A 97 -0.68 4.24 6.24
N LYS A 98 -0.47 4.56 7.52
CA LYS A 98 0.42 3.82 8.40
C LYS A 98 0.12 2.32 8.45
N LEU A 99 -1.15 1.95 8.61
CA LEU A 99 -1.56 0.54 8.64
C LEU A 99 -1.24 -0.18 7.33
N ALA A 100 -1.42 0.47 6.18
CA ALA A 100 -1.13 -0.11 4.88
C ALA A 100 0.38 -0.32 4.67
N ALA A 101 1.19 0.67 5.09
CA ALA A 101 2.64 0.56 5.07
C ALA A 101 3.15 -0.57 6.00
N ASP A 102 2.62 -0.65 7.21
CA ASP A 102 2.97 -1.69 8.17
C ASP A 102 2.57 -3.09 7.69
N LEU A 103 1.42 -3.23 7.01
CA LEU A 103 0.99 -4.49 6.40
C LEU A 103 1.90 -4.92 5.26
N CYS A 104 2.29 -3.98 4.39
CA CYS A 104 3.22 -4.25 3.30
C CYS A 104 4.59 -4.67 3.84
N ARG A 105 5.08 -3.99 4.89
CA ARG A 105 6.30 -4.37 5.61
C ARG A 105 6.18 -5.77 6.24
N HIS A 106 5.05 -6.07 6.86
CA HIS A 106 4.82 -7.38 7.48
C HIS A 106 4.77 -8.51 6.44
N GLU A 107 4.11 -8.32 5.29
CA GLU A 107 4.15 -9.29 4.18
C GLU A 107 5.60 -9.54 3.73
N LEU A 108 6.39 -8.48 3.59
CA LEU A 108 7.79 -8.57 3.22
C LEU A 108 8.62 -9.34 4.26
N GLU A 109 8.43 -9.07 5.54
CA GLU A 109 9.12 -9.77 6.63
C GLU A 109 8.75 -11.26 6.69
N VAL A 110 7.49 -11.60 6.45
CA VAL A 110 7.00 -12.99 6.54
C VAL A 110 7.35 -13.81 5.30
N THR A 111 7.33 -13.20 4.12
CA THR A 111 7.42 -13.93 2.84
C THR A 111 8.71 -13.67 2.06
N GLY A 112 9.49 -12.66 2.44
CA GLY A 112 10.62 -12.16 1.65
C GLY A 112 10.21 -11.46 0.36
N LYS A 113 8.91 -11.25 0.13
CA LYS A 113 8.34 -10.68 -1.09
C LYS A 113 7.28 -9.64 -0.76
N VAL A 114 7.00 -8.75 -1.70
CA VAL A 114 5.90 -7.80 -1.58
C VAL A 114 4.71 -8.32 -2.37
N PHE A 115 3.84 -9.07 -1.70
CA PHE A 115 2.65 -9.71 -2.29
C PHE A 115 2.94 -10.54 -3.56
N GLY A 116 4.08 -11.23 -3.58
CA GLY A 116 4.55 -12.02 -4.71
C GLY A 116 5.57 -11.33 -5.61
N ILE A 117 5.75 -10.01 -5.49
CA ILE A 117 6.83 -9.27 -6.17
C ILE A 117 8.14 -9.54 -5.44
N THR A 118 9.14 -10.07 -6.16
CA THR A 118 10.51 -10.19 -5.66
C THR A 118 11.14 -8.80 -5.58
N VAL A 119 11.76 -8.48 -4.44
CA VAL A 119 12.34 -7.17 -4.15
C VAL A 119 13.85 -7.16 -4.31
#